data_AF-V2TU87-F1
#
_entry.id   AF-V2TU87-F1
#
_cell.length_a   1.000
_cell.length_b   1.000
_cell.length_c   1.000
_cell.angle_alpha   90.00
_cell.angle_beta   90.00
_cell.angle_gamma   90.00
#
_symmetry.space_group_name_H-M   'P 1'
#
loop_
_entity.id
_entity.type
_entity.pdbx_description
1 polymer ?
#
loop_
_entity_poly.entity_id
_entity_poly.type
_entity_poly.pdbx_seq_one_letter_code
_entity_poly.pdbx_strand_id
1 'polypeptide(L)'
;MYQVLARKYRPRNFNELVGQNHVSRALTSALERGRLHHAYLFTGTRGVGKTTIARILAKCLNCETGVTSTPCEVCDTCRAVNEGRFIDLIEIDAASRTRVEDTRELLDNVPYAPTQGRFKVYLIDEVHMLSTHSFNALLKTLEEPPVHVKFLFATTDPQKLPITVVSRCLQFTLRPLDITEISEHLTDILAKEKVQYEPEALWQIAEAAQGSLRDSLSLTDQAIAYGQGKVAQQDVKDMLGLIDKSIIYDLIEAIHQNRSQQVSQLLLQFRKQALDVSLVLDQLVSTLHELALIQYLPDLSLKYSHEINLKIKKLAQLISAQDLQLYYQIASKGRSEISWSVTQEQGFEMCVLRMLAFRPLSIHERPVVIENDDTDLTPKNSTVHIDRETKPSNNETTFLDTIASEEIESVEEIPEQPNLEENKAIINFNVSAEHSLIAVDVPSSHQQLDHVKLDNTDDDIFPFSLDGDDIQFIGSHTALSESESESESESESESESESESESESE
;
A
#
# COMPACT_ATOMS: atom_id res chain seq x y z
N MET A 1 -36.01 7.98 -0.63
CA MET A 1 -34.88 7.18 -1.12
C MET A 1 -33.65 7.62 -0.34
N TYR A 2 -33.08 6.76 0.51
CA TYR A 2 -31.88 7.10 1.28
C TYR A 2 -30.71 7.28 0.31
N GLN A 3 -29.93 8.35 0.49
CA GLN A 3 -28.75 8.64 -0.32
C GLN A 3 -27.51 8.45 0.55
N VAL A 4 -26.62 7.56 0.11
CA VAL A 4 -25.31 7.28 0.73
C VAL A 4 -24.55 8.59 0.98
N LEU A 5 -23.91 8.73 2.14
CA LEU A 5 -23.17 9.93 2.57
C LEU A 5 -22.14 10.34 1.53
N ALA A 6 -21.42 9.37 0.96
CA ALA A 6 -20.45 9.58 -0.11
C ALA A 6 -21.00 10.32 -1.34
N ARG A 7 -22.32 10.21 -1.61
CA ARG A 7 -22.99 10.94 -2.68
C ARG A 7 -23.64 12.23 -2.19
N LYS A 8 -24.17 12.25 -0.97
CA LYS A 8 -24.86 13.41 -0.36
C LYS A 8 -23.89 14.56 -0.08
N TYR A 9 -22.72 14.23 0.47
CA TYR A 9 -21.66 15.17 0.87
C TYR A 9 -20.55 15.31 -0.17
N ARG A 10 -20.82 14.95 -1.43
CA ARG A 10 -19.84 15.17 -2.50
C ARG A 10 -19.59 16.67 -2.67
N PRO A 11 -18.33 17.15 -2.54
CA PRO A 11 -18.01 18.57 -2.66
C PRO A 11 -18.54 19.19 -3.95
N ARG A 12 -19.15 20.36 -3.83
CA ARG A 12 -19.76 21.09 -4.95
C ARG A 12 -18.90 22.25 -5.44
N ASN A 13 -18.01 22.75 -4.63
CA ASN A 13 -17.09 23.84 -4.98
C ASN A 13 -15.67 23.54 -4.48
N PHE A 14 -14.69 24.35 -4.89
CA PHE A 14 -13.30 24.16 -4.49
C PHE A 14 -13.05 24.41 -3.00
N ASN A 15 -13.93 25.14 -2.32
CA ASN A 15 -13.80 25.48 -0.90
C ASN A 15 -14.21 24.32 0.02
N GLU A 16 -15.10 23.44 -0.46
CA GLU A 16 -15.53 22.22 0.24
C GLU A 16 -14.54 21.05 0.09
N LEU A 17 -13.46 21.21 -0.67
CA LEU A 17 -12.44 20.16 -0.83
C LEU A 17 -11.55 20.09 0.40
N VAL A 18 -11.50 18.90 1.01
CA VAL A 18 -10.64 18.62 2.16
C VAL A 18 -9.23 18.27 1.68
N GLY A 19 -8.19 18.80 2.35
CA GLY A 19 -6.76 18.46 2.18
C GLY A 19 -6.08 18.79 0.83
N GLN A 20 -6.83 19.17 -0.21
CA GLN A 20 -6.30 19.43 -1.56
C GLN A 20 -6.04 20.92 -1.86
N ASN A 21 -5.55 21.67 -0.87
CA ASN A 21 -5.37 23.13 -0.94
C ASN A 21 -4.46 23.59 -2.10
N HIS A 22 -3.44 22.80 -2.46
CA HIS A 22 -2.53 23.15 -3.55
C HIS A 22 -3.21 23.06 -4.92
N VAL A 23 -4.06 22.04 -5.13
CA VAL A 23 -4.81 21.88 -6.40
C VAL A 23 -5.91 22.94 -6.51
N SER A 24 -6.67 23.16 -5.43
CA SER A 24 -7.78 24.13 -5.44
C SER A 24 -7.28 25.55 -5.72
N ARG A 25 -6.18 25.98 -5.09
CA ARG A 25 -5.56 27.30 -5.33
C ARG A 25 -5.05 27.47 -6.76
N ALA A 26 -4.40 26.44 -7.31
CA ALA A 26 -3.87 26.47 -8.66
C ALA A 26 -4.98 26.56 -9.72
N LEU A 27 -6.04 25.75 -9.58
CA LEU A 27 -7.21 25.79 -10.48
C LEU A 27 -7.98 27.11 -10.37
N THR A 28 -8.17 27.61 -9.14
CA THR A 28 -8.80 28.91 -8.89
C THR A 28 -8.04 30.04 -9.58
N SER A 29 -6.72 30.07 -9.41
CA SER A 29 -5.84 31.07 -10.04
C SER A 29 -5.85 30.96 -11.58
N ALA A 30 -5.92 29.75 -12.13
CA ALA A 30 -5.97 29.52 -13.57
C ALA A 30 -7.29 30.03 -14.19
N LEU A 31 -8.41 29.82 -13.50
CA LEU A 31 -9.74 30.29 -13.90
C LEU A 31 -9.80 31.82 -13.87
N GLU A 32 -9.34 32.45 -12.80
CA GLU A 32 -9.35 33.92 -12.64
C GLU A 32 -8.48 34.64 -13.68
N ARG A 33 -7.34 34.04 -14.05
CA ARG A 33 -6.43 34.59 -15.05
C ARG A 33 -6.83 34.24 -16.49
N GLY A 34 -7.89 33.46 -16.69
CA GLY A 34 -8.32 32.99 -18.01
C GLY A 34 -7.31 32.06 -18.72
N ARG A 35 -6.34 31.48 -17.99
CA ARG A 35 -5.29 30.61 -18.54
C ARG A 35 -5.76 29.15 -18.51
N LEU A 36 -6.74 28.84 -19.35
CA LEU A 36 -7.37 27.53 -19.40
C LEU A 36 -6.58 26.57 -20.31
N HIS A 37 -5.95 25.56 -19.73
CA HIS A 37 -5.33 24.49 -20.51
C HIS A 37 -6.39 23.69 -21.30
N HIS A 38 -5.99 23.01 -22.37
CA HIS A 38 -6.89 22.16 -23.16
C HIS A 38 -7.07 20.78 -22.52
N ALA A 39 -6.07 20.30 -21.79
CA ALA A 39 -6.10 19.02 -21.08
C ALA A 39 -5.54 19.13 -19.65
N TYR A 40 -6.23 18.49 -18.70
CA TYR A 40 -5.87 18.39 -17.29
C TYR A 40 -5.77 16.91 -16.89
N LEU A 41 -4.74 16.55 -16.14
CA LEU A 41 -4.52 15.19 -15.65
C LEU A 41 -4.50 15.17 -14.12
N PHE A 42 -5.52 14.58 -13.51
CA PHE A 42 -5.61 14.37 -12.07
C PHE A 42 -5.07 12.98 -11.70
N THR A 43 -4.04 12.93 -10.87
CA THR A 43 -3.40 11.68 -10.42
C THR A 43 -3.55 11.52 -8.91
N GLY A 44 -3.55 10.30 -8.41
CA GLY A 44 -3.62 10.02 -6.97
C GLY A 44 -4.38 8.73 -6.66
N THR A 45 -4.35 8.29 -5.41
CA THR A 45 -5.00 7.03 -4.98
C THR A 45 -6.52 7.06 -5.19
N ARG A 46 -7.18 5.90 -5.10
CA ARG A 46 -8.63 5.82 -5.26
C ARG A 46 -9.32 6.65 -4.17
N GLY A 47 -10.41 7.32 -4.52
CA GLY A 47 -11.28 7.99 -3.55
C GLY A 47 -10.78 9.31 -2.93
N VAL A 48 -9.60 9.82 -3.30
CA VAL A 48 -9.08 11.15 -2.87
C VAL A 48 -9.77 12.36 -3.53
N GLY A 49 -10.72 12.13 -4.45
CA GLY A 49 -11.53 13.21 -5.03
C GLY A 49 -11.21 13.62 -6.47
N LYS A 50 -10.41 12.87 -7.23
CA LYS A 50 -10.04 13.17 -8.64
C LYS A 50 -11.25 13.55 -9.52
N THR A 51 -12.22 12.65 -9.63
CA THR A 51 -13.45 12.83 -10.42
C THR A 51 -14.31 13.98 -9.88
N THR A 52 -14.28 14.22 -8.56
CA THR A 52 -15.02 15.32 -7.93
C THR A 52 -14.42 16.67 -8.33
N ILE A 53 -13.10 16.84 -8.26
CA ILE A 53 -12.39 18.05 -8.71
C ILE A 53 -12.66 18.30 -10.19
N ALA A 54 -12.61 17.26 -11.02
CA ALA A 54 -12.91 17.37 -12.45
C ALA A 54 -14.34 17.88 -12.71
N ARG A 55 -15.35 17.36 -11.98
CA ARG A 55 -16.72 17.85 -12.07
C ARG A 55 -16.88 19.29 -11.60
N ILE A 56 -16.18 19.69 -10.54
CA ILE A 56 -16.18 21.08 -10.08
C ILE A 56 -15.59 22.00 -11.16
N LEU A 57 -14.45 21.62 -11.75
CA LEU A 57 -13.85 22.36 -12.85
C LEU A 57 -14.79 22.46 -14.07
N ALA A 58 -15.48 21.38 -14.43
CA ALA A 58 -16.48 21.39 -15.49
C ALA A 58 -17.62 22.38 -15.22
N LYS A 59 -18.07 22.52 -13.96
CA LYS A 59 -19.05 23.55 -13.56
C LYS A 59 -18.48 24.96 -13.67
N CYS A 60 -17.25 25.17 -13.23
CA CYS A 60 -16.56 26.45 -13.30
C CYS A 60 -16.41 26.95 -14.75
N LEU A 61 -16.19 26.04 -15.70
CA LEU A 61 -16.15 26.33 -17.14
C LEU A 61 -17.56 26.52 -17.73
N ASN A 62 -18.48 25.64 -17.30
CA ASN A 62 -19.93 25.56 -17.51
C ASN A 62 -20.79 26.81 -17.22
N CYS A 63 -20.43 27.54 -16.17
CA CYS A 63 -21.42 28.35 -15.45
C CYS A 63 -22.01 29.47 -16.32
N GLU A 64 -23.33 29.65 -16.23
CA GLU A 64 -24.06 30.70 -16.96
C GLU A 64 -23.58 32.11 -16.58
N THR A 65 -23.17 32.30 -15.32
CA THR A 65 -22.56 33.55 -14.84
C THR A 65 -21.22 33.88 -15.49
N GLY A 66 -20.63 32.94 -16.24
CA GLY A 66 -19.30 33.05 -16.82
C GLY A 66 -18.32 32.03 -16.26
N VAL A 67 -17.12 31.99 -16.86
CA VAL A 67 -16.02 31.20 -16.33
C VAL A 67 -15.59 31.80 -15.00
N THR A 68 -15.73 31.05 -13.92
CA THR A 68 -15.48 31.52 -12.55
C THR A 68 -14.86 30.43 -11.69
N SER A 69 -14.09 30.81 -10.67
CA SER A 69 -13.58 29.90 -9.65
C SER A 69 -14.67 29.43 -8.68
N THR A 70 -15.72 30.23 -8.50
CA THR A 70 -16.85 29.94 -7.59
C THR A 70 -18.14 29.75 -8.39
N PRO A 71 -18.52 28.50 -8.74
CA PRO A 71 -19.74 28.24 -9.50
C PRO A 71 -20.97 28.64 -8.66
N CYS A 72 -22.03 29.15 -9.30
CA CYS A 72 -23.18 29.70 -8.58
C CYS A 72 -24.08 28.65 -7.91
N GLU A 73 -23.99 27.39 -8.34
CA GLU A 73 -24.79 26.23 -7.88
C GLU A 73 -26.33 26.34 -8.06
N VAL A 74 -26.83 27.49 -8.55
CA VAL A 74 -28.26 27.75 -8.73
C VAL A 74 -28.72 27.69 -10.19
N CYS A 75 -27.83 27.86 -11.16
CA CYS A 75 -28.18 27.81 -12.58
C CYS A 75 -28.44 26.38 -13.06
N ASP A 76 -29.15 26.26 -14.18
CA ASP A 76 -29.56 24.96 -14.73
C ASP A 76 -28.33 24.13 -15.12
N THR A 77 -27.30 24.77 -15.66
CA THR A 77 -26.03 24.12 -15.98
C THR A 77 -25.35 23.50 -14.74
N CYS A 78 -25.23 24.26 -13.64
CA CYS A 78 -24.61 23.76 -12.41
C CYS A 78 -25.42 22.62 -11.77
N ARG A 79 -26.76 22.71 -11.78
CA ARG A 79 -27.64 21.64 -11.29
C ARG A 79 -27.52 20.39 -12.15
N ALA A 80 -27.56 20.54 -13.47
CA ALA A 80 -27.43 19.43 -14.41
C ALA A 80 -26.11 18.67 -14.25
N VAL A 81 -24.99 19.38 -14.02
CA VAL A 81 -23.68 18.75 -13.78
C VAL A 81 -23.68 17.98 -12.44
N ASN A 82 -24.24 18.56 -11.37
CA ASN A 82 -24.35 17.88 -10.08
C ASN A 82 -25.19 16.59 -10.16
N GLU A 83 -26.25 16.62 -10.97
CA GLU A 83 -27.13 15.46 -11.21
C GLU A 83 -26.54 14.46 -12.21
N GLY A 84 -25.45 14.80 -12.90
CA GLY A 84 -24.82 13.97 -13.94
C GLY A 84 -25.64 13.87 -15.22
N ARG A 85 -26.45 14.89 -15.54
CA ARG A 85 -27.30 14.95 -16.75
C ARG A 85 -26.91 16.05 -17.72
N PHE A 86 -25.77 16.70 -17.51
CA PHE A 86 -25.32 17.78 -18.38
C PHE A 86 -24.77 17.22 -19.69
N ILE A 87 -25.38 17.63 -20.82
CA ILE A 87 -25.13 17.05 -22.15
C ILE A 87 -23.68 17.28 -22.60
N ASP A 88 -23.13 18.47 -22.35
CA ASP A 88 -21.76 18.82 -22.75
C ASP A 88 -20.69 18.40 -21.73
N LEU A 89 -21.05 17.61 -20.71
CA LEU A 89 -20.11 16.89 -19.86
C LEU A 89 -20.23 15.39 -20.14
N ILE A 90 -19.33 14.87 -20.95
CA ILE A 90 -19.29 13.46 -21.33
C ILE A 90 -18.39 12.75 -20.34
N GLU A 91 -18.99 11.98 -19.43
CA GLU A 91 -18.27 11.13 -18.49
C GLU A 91 -18.07 9.73 -19.07
N ILE A 92 -16.80 9.32 -19.16
CA ILE A 92 -16.37 8.02 -19.66
C ILE A 92 -15.57 7.36 -18.54
N ASP A 93 -16.02 6.20 -18.09
CA ASP A 93 -15.25 5.36 -17.20
C ASP A 93 -14.58 4.27 -18.03
N ALA A 94 -13.26 4.37 -18.18
CA ALA A 94 -12.48 3.46 -19.01
C ALA A 94 -12.41 2.04 -18.41
N ALA A 95 -12.69 1.86 -17.12
CA ALA A 95 -12.70 0.54 -16.49
C ALA A 95 -14.00 -0.23 -16.77
N SER A 96 -15.13 0.45 -16.94
CA SER A 96 -16.44 -0.19 -17.11
C SER A 96 -16.91 -0.28 -18.56
N ARG A 97 -16.48 0.63 -19.44
CA ARG A 97 -16.78 0.56 -20.89
C ARG A 97 -15.73 -0.30 -21.60
N THR A 98 -15.94 -1.61 -21.60
CA THR A 98 -15.07 -2.60 -22.26
C THR A 98 -15.25 -2.69 -23.77
N ARG A 99 -16.25 -2.02 -24.36
CA ARG A 99 -16.37 -1.94 -25.83
C ARG A 99 -15.47 -0.82 -26.34
N VAL A 100 -14.35 -1.24 -26.91
CA VAL A 100 -13.32 -0.39 -27.53
C VAL A 100 -13.91 0.49 -28.65
N GLU A 101 -15.04 0.11 -29.22
CA GLU A 101 -15.76 0.90 -30.22
C GLU A 101 -16.41 2.17 -29.61
N ASP A 102 -17.02 2.07 -28.42
CA ASP A 102 -17.83 3.14 -27.82
C ASP A 102 -16.98 4.38 -27.48
N THR A 103 -15.72 4.19 -27.07
CA THR A 103 -14.83 5.32 -26.75
C THR A 103 -14.36 6.03 -28.00
N ARG A 104 -14.12 5.31 -29.10
CA ARG A 104 -13.68 5.90 -30.36
C ARG A 104 -14.77 6.76 -30.99
N GLU A 105 -16.00 6.25 -31.07
CA GLU A 105 -17.12 7.01 -31.63
C GLU A 105 -17.38 8.31 -30.86
N LEU A 106 -17.20 8.31 -29.54
CA LEU A 106 -17.32 9.51 -28.72
C LEU A 106 -16.20 10.53 -28.97
N LEU A 107 -15.01 10.05 -29.32
CA LEU A 107 -13.86 10.88 -29.67
C LEU A 107 -13.95 11.44 -31.10
N ASP A 108 -14.54 10.69 -32.04
CA ASP A 108 -14.79 11.19 -33.40
C ASP A 108 -15.80 12.36 -33.39
N ASN A 109 -16.62 12.46 -32.34
CA ASN A 109 -17.54 13.57 -32.12
C ASN A 109 -16.93 14.80 -31.42
N VAL A 110 -15.62 14.79 -31.14
CA VAL A 110 -14.93 15.91 -30.47
C VAL A 110 -14.92 17.21 -31.29
N PRO A 111 -14.78 17.21 -32.62
CA PRO A 111 -14.75 18.46 -33.40
C PRO A 111 -16.06 19.28 -33.37
N TYR A 112 -17.18 18.68 -32.96
CA TYR A 112 -18.48 19.33 -32.96
C TYR A 112 -18.67 20.25 -31.75
N ALA A 113 -19.19 21.46 -32.04
CA ALA A 113 -19.48 22.50 -31.06
C ALA A 113 -20.41 22.01 -29.90
N PRO A 114 -20.29 22.62 -28.71
CA PRO A 114 -21.17 22.31 -27.57
C PRO A 114 -22.63 22.68 -27.86
N THR A 115 -23.55 21.99 -27.20
CA THR A 115 -25.00 22.13 -27.43
C THR A 115 -25.62 23.23 -26.58
N GLN A 116 -25.25 23.30 -25.29
CA GLN A 116 -25.77 24.25 -24.30
C GLN A 116 -24.66 25.05 -23.62
N GLY A 117 -23.53 24.39 -23.31
CA GLY A 117 -22.41 24.96 -22.58
C GLY A 117 -21.47 25.82 -23.42
N ARG A 118 -20.53 26.48 -22.73
CA ARG A 118 -19.42 27.22 -23.36
C ARG A 118 -18.35 26.26 -23.89
N PHE A 119 -18.12 25.18 -23.16
CA PHE A 119 -17.12 24.15 -23.43
C PHE A 119 -17.76 22.76 -23.41
N LYS A 120 -17.33 21.92 -24.34
CA LYS A 120 -17.57 20.48 -24.35
C LYS A 120 -16.46 19.81 -23.55
N VAL A 121 -16.83 19.25 -22.40
CA VAL A 121 -15.90 18.68 -21.42
C VAL A 121 -15.94 17.16 -21.49
N TYR A 122 -14.79 16.55 -21.74
CA TYR A 122 -14.61 15.10 -21.71
C TYR A 122 -13.93 14.71 -20.40
N LEU A 123 -14.68 14.06 -19.51
CA LEU A 123 -14.15 13.52 -18.26
C LEU A 123 -13.91 12.02 -18.42
N ILE A 124 -12.65 11.61 -18.47
CA ILE A 124 -12.25 10.22 -18.62
C ILE A 124 -11.63 9.75 -17.30
N ASP A 125 -12.36 8.89 -16.58
CA ASP A 125 -11.91 8.26 -15.34
C ASP A 125 -11.17 6.95 -15.62
N GLU A 126 -10.20 6.65 -14.76
CA GLU A 126 -9.20 5.57 -14.92
C GLU A 126 -8.61 5.50 -16.34
N VAL A 127 -8.17 6.65 -16.88
CA VAL A 127 -7.71 6.78 -18.27
C VAL A 127 -6.64 5.75 -18.69
N HIS A 128 -5.84 5.25 -17.74
CA HIS A 128 -4.84 4.21 -18.00
C HIS A 128 -5.42 2.87 -18.46
N MET A 129 -6.73 2.65 -18.29
CA MET A 129 -7.46 1.47 -18.75
C MET A 129 -7.89 1.57 -20.22
N LEU A 130 -7.65 2.71 -20.90
CA LEU A 130 -7.96 2.85 -22.32
C LEU A 130 -7.09 1.96 -23.19
N SER A 131 -7.65 1.49 -24.31
CA SER A 131 -6.91 0.75 -25.32
C SER A 131 -5.88 1.62 -26.04
N THR A 132 -4.81 1.01 -26.54
CA THR A 132 -3.75 1.68 -27.33
C THR A 132 -4.32 2.44 -28.54
N HIS A 133 -5.33 1.87 -29.20
CA HIS A 133 -6.01 2.51 -30.33
C HIS A 133 -6.76 3.78 -29.92
N SER A 134 -7.44 3.78 -28.76
CA SER A 134 -8.13 4.97 -28.23
C SER A 134 -7.15 6.08 -27.86
N PHE A 135 -5.97 5.72 -27.31
CA PHE A 135 -4.91 6.69 -27.05
C PHE A 135 -4.40 7.37 -28.32
N ASN A 136 -4.21 6.61 -29.40
CA ASN A 136 -3.76 7.19 -30.68
C ASN A 136 -4.79 8.14 -31.29
N ALA A 137 -6.09 7.87 -31.11
CA ALA A 137 -7.15 8.81 -31.52
C ALA A 137 -7.13 10.10 -30.67
N LEU A 138 -6.93 9.97 -29.36
CA LEU A 138 -6.77 11.10 -28.45
C LEU A 138 -5.56 11.97 -28.80
N LEU A 139 -4.42 11.37 -29.17
CA LEU A 139 -3.19 12.10 -29.47
C LEU A 139 -3.37 13.12 -30.60
N LYS A 140 -4.05 12.74 -31.68
CA LYS A 140 -4.37 13.66 -32.80
C LYS A 140 -5.13 14.89 -32.32
N THR A 141 -6.05 14.69 -31.39
CA THR A 141 -6.90 15.77 -30.87
C THR A 141 -6.21 16.58 -29.77
N LEU A 142 -5.28 15.97 -29.02
CA LEU A 142 -4.47 16.67 -28.02
C LEU A 142 -3.36 17.52 -28.67
N GLU A 143 -2.91 17.17 -29.87
CA GLU A 143 -1.96 17.98 -30.64
C GLU A 143 -2.60 19.25 -31.21
N GLU A 144 -3.81 19.12 -31.77
CA GLU A 144 -4.57 20.25 -32.33
C GLU A 144 -5.97 20.34 -31.69
N PRO A 145 -6.06 20.76 -30.42
CA PRO A 145 -7.32 20.76 -29.68
C PRO A 145 -8.26 21.87 -30.17
N PRO A 146 -9.54 21.55 -30.44
CA PRO A 146 -10.55 22.57 -30.71
C PRO A 146 -10.72 23.51 -29.50
N VAL A 147 -10.90 24.81 -29.75
CA VAL A 147 -10.98 25.84 -28.70
C VAL A 147 -12.11 25.63 -27.68
N HIS A 148 -13.18 24.95 -28.10
CA HIS A 148 -14.37 24.67 -27.29
C HIS A 148 -14.28 23.34 -26.53
N VAL A 149 -13.21 22.57 -26.69
CA VAL A 149 -13.05 21.25 -26.07
C VAL A 149 -12.10 21.33 -24.89
N LYS A 150 -12.45 20.64 -23.79
CA LYS A 150 -11.59 20.48 -22.63
C LYS A 150 -11.55 19.01 -22.19
N PHE A 151 -10.35 18.47 -22.04
CA PHE A 151 -10.13 17.12 -21.54
C PHE A 151 -9.77 17.13 -20.06
N LEU A 152 -10.47 16.31 -19.28
CA LEU A 152 -10.22 16.08 -17.86
C LEU A 152 -9.95 14.59 -17.67
N PHE A 153 -8.69 14.24 -17.47
CA PHE A 153 -8.27 12.86 -17.22
C PHE A 153 -8.12 12.62 -15.73
N ALA A 154 -8.57 11.46 -15.25
CA ALA A 154 -8.29 10.98 -13.91
C ALA A 154 -7.65 9.58 -13.98
N THR A 155 -6.60 9.35 -13.19
CA THR A 155 -5.96 8.03 -13.11
C THR A 155 -5.46 7.74 -11.70
N THR A 156 -5.56 6.48 -11.28
CA THR A 156 -4.84 5.96 -10.11
C THR A 156 -3.37 5.64 -10.38
N ASP A 157 -3.03 5.33 -11.62
CA ASP A 157 -1.69 4.93 -12.03
C ASP A 157 -1.21 5.79 -13.22
N PRO A 158 -0.41 6.84 -12.98
CA PRO A 158 0.12 7.68 -14.04
C PRO A 158 1.27 7.03 -14.82
N GLN A 159 1.93 5.99 -14.28
CA GLN A 159 3.09 5.37 -14.93
C GLN A 159 2.70 4.52 -16.14
N LYS A 160 1.47 4.00 -16.14
CA LYS A 160 0.89 3.27 -17.28
C LYS A 160 0.50 4.17 -18.44
N LEU A 161 0.49 5.49 -18.27
CA LEU A 161 0.14 6.41 -19.34
C LEU A 161 1.33 6.67 -20.27
N PRO A 162 1.11 6.70 -21.60
CA PRO A 162 2.14 7.12 -22.53
C PRO A 162 2.64 8.54 -22.20
N ILE A 163 3.96 8.73 -22.19
CA ILE A 163 4.61 10.03 -21.93
C ILE A 163 4.11 11.11 -22.91
N THR A 164 3.73 10.70 -24.13
CA THR A 164 3.15 11.58 -25.15
C THR A 164 1.83 12.24 -24.75
N VAL A 165 1.02 11.58 -23.92
CA VAL A 165 -0.22 12.15 -23.36
C VAL A 165 0.10 13.04 -22.17
N VAL A 166 0.95 12.56 -21.26
CA VAL A 166 1.32 13.27 -20.03
C VAL A 166 1.95 14.63 -20.36
N SER A 167 2.84 14.71 -21.35
CA SER A 167 3.51 15.94 -21.74
C SER A 167 2.58 17.02 -22.31
N ARG A 168 1.39 16.64 -22.79
CA ARG A 168 0.37 17.56 -23.31
C ARG A 168 -0.70 17.93 -22.27
N CYS A 169 -0.60 17.40 -21.05
CA CYS A 169 -1.56 17.66 -19.98
C CYS A 169 -0.95 18.53 -18.89
N LEU A 170 -1.77 19.39 -18.28
CA LEU A 170 -1.42 20.00 -17.01
C LEU A 170 -1.71 19.00 -15.88
N GLN A 171 -0.66 18.49 -15.24
CA GLN A 171 -0.77 17.46 -14.22
C GLN A 171 -1.00 18.03 -12.81
N PHE A 172 -1.96 17.45 -12.10
CA PHE A 172 -2.25 17.72 -10.70
C PHE A 172 -2.24 16.41 -9.90
N THR A 173 -1.29 16.31 -8.97
CA THR A 173 -1.20 15.17 -8.06
C THR A 173 -1.99 15.45 -6.78
N LEU A 174 -3.03 14.66 -6.54
CA LEU A 174 -3.81 14.67 -5.31
C LEU A 174 -3.11 13.77 -4.29
N ARG A 175 -2.98 14.28 -3.06
CA ARG A 175 -2.34 13.54 -1.97
C ARG A 175 -3.39 12.74 -1.18
N PRO A 176 -3.04 11.56 -0.63
CA PRO A 176 -3.86 10.94 0.39
C PRO A 176 -4.08 11.91 1.56
N LEU A 177 -5.28 11.87 2.15
CA LEU A 177 -5.62 12.72 3.30
C LEU A 177 -5.01 12.16 4.59
N ASP A 178 -4.65 13.03 5.53
CA ASP A 178 -4.23 12.56 6.86
C ASP A 178 -5.42 12.00 7.64
N ILE A 179 -5.15 11.10 8.57
CA ILE A 179 -6.15 10.45 9.43
C ILE A 179 -6.92 11.52 10.23
N THR A 180 -6.20 12.54 10.70
CA THR A 180 -6.76 13.68 11.44
C THR A 180 -7.78 14.45 10.60
N GLU A 181 -7.41 14.85 9.37
CA GLU A 181 -8.29 15.55 8.44
C GLU A 181 -9.56 14.75 8.09
N ILE A 182 -9.43 13.43 7.91
CA ILE A 182 -10.59 12.56 7.66
C ILE A 182 -11.49 12.51 8.91
N SER A 183 -10.92 12.29 10.10
CA SER A 183 -11.68 12.19 11.34
C SER A 183 -12.45 13.46 11.69
N GLU A 184 -11.84 14.64 11.48
CA GLU A 184 -12.47 15.95 11.63
C GLU A 184 -13.63 16.11 10.63
N HIS A 185 -13.41 15.74 9.36
CA HIS A 185 -14.45 15.81 8.36
C HIS A 185 -15.64 14.88 8.64
N LEU A 186 -15.39 13.66 9.11
CA LEU A 186 -16.43 12.72 9.51
C LEU A 186 -17.23 13.25 10.71
N THR A 187 -16.54 13.89 11.66
CA THR A 187 -17.16 14.55 12.82
C THR A 187 -18.18 15.61 12.37
N ASP A 188 -17.78 16.49 11.45
CA ASP A 188 -18.65 17.53 10.91
C ASP A 188 -19.88 16.97 10.19
N ILE A 189 -19.72 15.85 9.47
CA ILE A 189 -20.81 15.19 8.74
C ILE A 189 -21.79 14.52 9.71
N LEU A 190 -21.29 13.78 10.70
CA LEU A 190 -22.15 13.09 11.68
C LEU A 190 -22.90 14.08 12.57
N ALA A 191 -22.29 15.22 12.89
CA ALA A 191 -22.97 16.32 13.57
C ALA A 191 -24.15 16.88 12.75
N LYS A 192 -23.99 17.03 11.42
CA LYS A 192 -25.07 17.46 10.51
C LYS A 192 -26.18 16.43 10.37
N GLU A 193 -25.85 15.13 10.33
CA GLU A 193 -26.82 14.03 10.30
C GLU A 193 -27.46 13.72 11.66
N LYS A 194 -26.97 14.35 12.75
CA LYS A 194 -27.41 14.11 14.13
C LYS A 194 -27.26 12.66 14.57
N VAL A 195 -26.17 12.02 14.16
CA VAL A 195 -25.82 10.64 14.54
C VAL A 195 -24.91 10.68 15.77
N GLN A 196 -25.15 9.80 16.75
CA GLN A 196 -24.27 9.66 17.90
C GLN A 196 -23.01 8.89 17.51
N TYR A 197 -21.84 9.37 17.93
CA TYR A 197 -20.56 8.75 17.60
C TYR A 197 -19.57 8.83 18.76
N GLU A 198 -18.60 7.92 18.74
CA GLU A 198 -17.41 7.92 19.61
C GLU A 198 -16.17 8.37 18.82
N PRO A 199 -15.31 9.26 19.35
CA PRO A 199 -14.14 9.77 18.61
C PRO A 199 -13.18 8.66 18.13
N GLU A 200 -12.95 7.65 18.98
CA GLU A 200 -12.09 6.50 18.65
C GLU A 200 -12.62 5.70 17.46
N ALA A 201 -13.94 5.57 17.31
CA ALA A 201 -14.56 4.89 16.20
C ALA A 201 -14.29 5.60 14.86
N LEU A 202 -14.29 6.94 14.86
CA LEU A 202 -13.97 7.73 13.67
C LEU A 202 -12.51 7.62 13.28
N TRP A 203 -11.61 7.57 14.27
CA TRP A 203 -10.19 7.37 14.03
C TRP A 203 -9.93 6.00 13.38
N GLN A 204 -10.59 4.94 13.85
CA GLN A 204 -10.52 3.60 13.25
C GLN A 204 -11.04 3.56 11.81
N ILE A 205 -12.16 4.25 11.53
CA ILE A 205 -12.69 4.38 10.16
C ILE A 205 -11.70 5.13 9.27
N ALA A 206 -11.10 6.22 9.78
CA ALA A 206 -10.13 7.02 9.04
C ALA A 206 -8.84 6.24 8.74
N GLU A 207 -8.35 5.45 9.69
CA GLU A 207 -7.21 4.54 9.52
C GLU A 207 -7.53 3.47 8.46
N ALA A 208 -8.68 2.81 8.58
CA ALA A 208 -9.13 1.79 7.62
C ALA A 208 -9.36 2.34 6.20
N ALA A 209 -9.68 3.63 6.07
CA ALA A 209 -9.89 4.29 4.78
C ALA A 209 -8.59 4.62 4.03
N GLN A 210 -7.41 4.49 4.64
CA GLN A 210 -6.09 4.66 3.99
C GLN A 210 -5.97 5.97 3.17
N GLY A 211 -6.48 7.08 3.70
CA GLY A 211 -6.43 8.39 3.03
C GLY A 211 -7.53 8.64 1.97
N SER A 212 -8.45 7.69 1.76
CA SER A 212 -9.57 7.80 0.82
C SER A 212 -10.83 8.35 1.50
N LEU A 213 -11.23 9.57 1.13
CA LEU A 213 -12.44 10.18 1.68
C LEU A 213 -13.70 9.41 1.27
N ARG A 214 -13.76 8.91 0.04
CA ARG A 214 -14.90 8.12 -0.45
C ARG A 214 -15.09 6.84 0.37
N ASP A 215 -14.01 6.14 0.68
CA ASP A 215 -14.07 4.90 1.43
C ASP A 215 -14.40 5.18 2.90
N SER A 216 -13.84 6.25 3.49
CA SER A 216 -14.20 6.67 4.85
C SER A 216 -15.70 6.93 5.04
N LEU A 217 -16.35 7.62 4.08
CA LEU A 217 -17.79 7.87 4.11
C LEU A 217 -18.61 6.59 3.89
N SER A 218 -18.12 5.68 3.04
CA SER A 218 -18.77 4.40 2.77
C SER A 218 -18.69 3.46 3.97
N LEU A 219 -17.57 3.45 4.70
CA LEU A 219 -17.38 2.74 5.95
C LEU A 219 -18.23 3.36 7.07
N THR A 220 -18.36 4.69 7.10
CA THR A 220 -19.22 5.38 8.07
C THR A 220 -20.69 5.01 7.86
N ASP A 221 -21.18 4.98 6.62
CA ASP A 221 -22.54 4.51 6.31
C ASP A 221 -22.78 3.06 6.77
N GLN A 222 -21.79 2.18 6.58
CA GLN A 222 -21.85 0.80 7.06
C GLN A 222 -21.88 0.73 8.59
N ALA A 223 -21.05 1.53 9.26
CA ALA A 223 -21.01 1.60 10.72
C ALA A 223 -22.35 2.08 11.30
N ILE A 224 -22.98 3.07 10.69
CA ILE A 224 -24.33 3.55 11.09
C ILE A 224 -25.36 2.44 10.93
N ALA A 225 -25.32 1.69 9.83
CA ALA A 225 -26.25 0.59 9.59
C ALA A 225 -26.04 -0.56 10.57
N TYR A 226 -24.78 -0.89 10.90
CA TYR A 226 -24.41 -1.94 11.84
C TYR A 226 -24.77 -1.57 13.29
N GLY A 227 -24.39 -0.37 13.75
CA GLY A 227 -24.63 0.15 15.10
C GLY A 227 -26.05 0.73 15.31
N GLN A 228 -27.03 0.33 14.49
CA GLN A 228 -28.45 0.71 14.60
C GLN A 228 -28.69 2.22 14.76
N GLY A 229 -27.96 3.04 13.99
CA GLY A 229 -28.06 4.50 14.02
C GLY A 229 -27.07 5.20 14.95
N LYS A 230 -26.09 4.47 15.48
CA LYS A 230 -24.95 5.02 16.24
C LYS A 230 -23.64 4.46 15.70
N VAL A 231 -22.55 5.20 15.91
CA VAL A 231 -21.19 4.79 15.53
C VAL A 231 -20.37 4.61 16.81
N ALA A 232 -20.43 3.41 17.37
CA ALA A 232 -19.67 3.04 18.57
C ALA A 232 -18.35 2.33 18.20
N GLN A 233 -17.34 2.43 19.07
CA GLN A 233 -16.02 1.84 18.83
C GLN A 233 -16.08 0.32 18.65
N GLN A 234 -16.83 -0.38 19.51
CA GLN A 234 -16.91 -1.83 19.46
C GLN A 234 -17.57 -2.31 18.16
N ASP A 235 -18.66 -1.66 17.75
CA ASP A 235 -19.38 -1.95 16.51
C ASP A 235 -18.48 -1.77 15.29
N VAL A 236 -17.67 -0.70 15.26
CA VAL A 236 -16.72 -0.43 14.18
C VAL A 236 -15.59 -1.47 14.16
N LYS A 237 -15.06 -1.86 15.33
CA LYS A 237 -14.05 -2.94 15.42
C LYS A 237 -14.60 -4.24 14.86
N ASP A 238 -15.79 -4.64 15.28
CA ASP A 238 -16.41 -5.90 14.88
C ASP A 238 -16.77 -5.88 13.38
N MET A 239 -17.26 -4.74 12.87
CA MET A 239 -17.56 -4.54 11.45
C MET A 239 -16.32 -4.64 10.56
N LEU A 240 -15.22 -3.98 10.97
CA LEU A 240 -13.97 -3.96 10.21
C LEU A 240 -13.13 -5.23 10.44
N GLY A 241 -13.53 -6.11 11.35
CA GLY A 241 -12.73 -7.26 11.76
C GLY A 241 -11.39 -6.86 12.39
N LEU A 242 -11.32 -5.66 12.99
CA LEU A 242 -10.08 -5.17 13.60
C LEU A 242 -9.77 -6.02 14.83
N ILE A 243 -8.57 -6.60 14.82
CA ILE A 243 -8.07 -7.40 15.94
C ILE A 243 -7.66 -6.44 17.05
N ASP A 244 -7.99 -6.80 18.28
CA ASP A 244 -7.48 -6.08 19.43
C ASP A 244 -5.95 -6.21 19.48
N LYS A 245 -5.24 -5.09 19.29
CA LYS A 245 -3.76 -5.04 19.31
C LYS A 245 -3.19 -5.64 20.61
N SER A 246 -3.96 -5.65 21.71
CA SER A 246 -3.58 -6.33 22.95
C SER A 246 -3.25 -7.81 22.77
N ILE A 247 -4.01 -8.55 21.95
CA ILE A 247 -3.80 -9.98 21.70
C ILE A 247 -2.45 -10.20 20.99
N ILE A 248 -2.07 -9.30 20.09
CA ILE A 248 -0.78 -9.34 19.39
C ILE A 248 0.38 -9.05 20.35
N TYR A 249 0.23 -8.06 21.23
CA TYR A 249 1.22 -7.80 22.28
C TYR A 249 1.42 -9.01 23.20
N ASP A 250 0.34 -9.63 23.64
CA ASP A 250 0.37 -10.80 24.52
C ASP A 250 0.99 -12.01 23.79
N LEU A 251 0.76 -12.16 22.47
CA LEU A 251 1.38 -13.19 21.65
C LEU A 251 2.90 -12.99 21.53
N ILE A 252 3.35 -11.77 21.22
CA ILE A 252 4.78 -11.45 21.14
C ILE A 252 5.46 -11.70 22.50
N GLU A 253 4.84 -11.28 23.60
CA GLU A 253 5.35 -11.52 24.96
C GLU A 253 5.45 -13.02 25.26
N ALA A 254 4.40 -13.78 24.96
CA ALA A 254 4.35 -15.22 25.21
C ALA A 254 5.40 -16.00 24.39
N ILE A 255 5.63 -15.60 23.14
CA ILE A 255 6.67 -16.17 22.28
C ILE A 255 8.06 -15.90 22.86
N HIS A 256 8.34 -14.65 23.21
CA HIS A 256 9.66 -14.27 23.71
C HIS A 256 9.99 -14.96 25.04
N GLN A 257 9.02 -15.06 25.95
CA GLN A 257 9.19 -15.68 27.27
C GLN A 257 9.02 -17.22 27.26
N ASN A 258 8.91 -17.86 26.10
CA ASN A 258 8.71 -19.30 25.95
C ASN A 258 7.47 -19.87 26.68
N ARG A 259 6.40 -19.10 26.80
CA ARG A 259 5.17 -19.54 27.45
C ARG A 259 4.32 -20.33 26.46
N SER A 260 4.77 -21.54 26.10
CA SER A 260 4.13 -22.41 25.10
C SER A 260 2.65 -22.72 25.41
N GLN A 261 2.27 -22.83 26.69
CA GLN A 261 0.86 -22.95 27.09
C GLN A 261 0.04 -21.70 26.74
N GLN A 262 0.56 -20.50 26.98
CA GLN A 262 -0.11 -19.23 26.66
C GLN A 262 -0.22 -19.04 25.15
N VAL A 263 0.84 -19.37 24.39
CA VAL A 263 0.79 -19.35 22.92
C VAL A 263 -0.28 -20.28 22.37
N SER A 264 -0.39 -21.51 22.90
CA SER A 264 -1.43 -22.46 22.49
C SER A 264 -2.85 -21.93 22.76
N GLN A 265 -3.07 -21.29 23.92
CA GLN A 265 -4.34 -20.67 24.26
C GLN A 265 -4.70 -19.52 23.30
N LEU A 266 -3.73 -18.67 22.97
CA LEU A 266 -3.92 -17.57 22.02
C LEU A 266 -4.23 -18.09 20.61
N LEU A 267 -3.52 -19.11 20.12
CA LEU A 267 -3.81 -19.76 18.83
C LEU A 267 -5.22 -20.38 18.79
N LEU A 268 -5.68 -20.99 19.90
CA LEU A 268 -7.05 -21.49 20.01
C LEU A 268 -8.08 -20.36 20.02
N GLN A 269 -7.76 -19.21 20.63
CA GLN A 269 -8.62 -18.03 20.62
C GLN A 269 -8.77 -17.46 19.21
N PHE A 270 -7.67 -17.33 18.45
CA PHE A 270 -7.71 -16.91 17.05
C PHE A 270 -8.62 -17.82 16.21
N ARG A 271 -8.52 -19.14 16.40
CA ARG A 271 -9.40 -20.12 15.74
C ARG A 271 -10.88 -19.95 16.08
N LYS A 272 -11.20 -19.64 17.34
CA LYS A 272 -12.60 -19.46 17.77
C LYS A 272 -13.22 -18.16 17.25
N GLN A 273 -12.42 -17.11 17.11
CA GLN A 273 -12.89 -15.79 16.68
C GLN A 273 -13.05 -15.66 15.16
N ALA A 274 -12.66 -16.70 14.39
CA ALA A 274 -12.74 -16.71 12.92
C ALA A 274 -12.11 -15.45 12.28
N LEU A 275 -10.99 -15.00 12.85
CA LEU A 275 -10.28 -13.82 12.39
C LEU A 275 -9.56 -14.10 11.07
N ASP A 276 -9.50 -13.11 10.19
CA ASP A 276 -8.66 -13.18 8.99
C ASP A 276 -7.19 -13.19 9.41
N VAL A 277 -6.57 -14.36 9.22
CA VAL A 277 -5.19 -14.62 9.62
C VAL A 277 -4.20 -13.72 8.87
N SER A 278 -4.52 -13.29 7.65
CA SER A 278 -3.71 -12.32 6.91
C SER A 278 -3.66 -10.98 7.64
N LEU A 279 -4.80 -10.51 8.16
CA LEU A 279 -4.86 -9.28 8.95
C LEU A 279 -4.12 -9.41 10.29
N VAL A 280 -4.19 -10.58 10.93
CA VAL A 280 -3.42 -10.88 12.16
C VAL A 280 -1.93 -10.74 11.88
N LEU A 281 -1.46 -11.30 10.77
CA LEU A 281 -0.05 -11.31 10.42
C LEU A 281 0.44 -9.93 9.96
N ASP A 282 -0.37 -9.17 9.23
CA ASP A 282 -0.09 -7.78 8.87
C ASP A 282 0.04 -6.91 10.14
N GLN A 283 -0.86 -7.09 11.11
CA GLN A 283 -0.80 -6.40 12.39
C GLN A 283 0.43 -6.84 13.21
N LEU A 284 0.79 -8.12 13.21
CA LEU A 284 2.00 -8.62 13.87
C LEU A 284 3.27 -7.97 13.29
N VAL A 285 3.38 -7.92 11.96
CA VAL A 285 4.51 -7.28 11.26
C VAL A 285 4.58 -5.78 11.57
N SER A 286 3.44 -5.07 11.51
CA SER A 286 3.38 -3.64 11.86
C SER A 286 3.81 -3.39 13.31
N THR A 287 3.35 -4.23 14.23
CA THR A 287 3.66 -4.12 15.66
C THR A 287 5.16 -4.34 15.93
N LEU A 288 5.77 -5.33 15.27
CA LEU A 288 7.22 -5.57 15.38
C LEU A 288 8.04 -4.41 14.80
N HIS A 289 7.57 -3.80 13.71
CA HIS A 289 8.18 -2.61 13.13
C HIS A 289 8.11 -1.39 14.09
N GLU A 290 6.96 -1.16 14.72
CA GLU A 290 6.79 -0.09 15.71
C GLU A 290 7.71 -0.26 16.93
N LEU A 291 7.84 -1.50 17.42
CA LEU A 291 8.77 -1.83 18.49
C LEU A 291 10.21 -1.51 18.09
N ALA A 292 10.59 -1.83 16.84
CA ALA A 292 11.95 -1.61 16.34
C ALA A 292 12.22 -0.11 16.20
N LEU A 293 11.24 0.66 15.72
CA LEU A 293 11.35 2.12 15.65
C LEU A 293 11.58 2.73 17.03
N ILE A 294 10.83 2.33 18.07
CA ILE A 294 11.03 2.88 19.42
C ILE A 294 12.40 2.51 20.00
N GLN A 295 12.92 1.31 19.72
CA GLN A 295 14.23 0.89 20.23
C GLN A 295 15.36 1.76 19.67
N TYR A 296 15.33 2.09 18.38
CA TYR A 296 16.39 2.83 17.71
C TYR A 296 16.15 4.35 17.66
N LEU A 297 14.88 4.77 17.62
CA LEU A 297 14.44 6.15 17.45
C LEU A 297 13.38 6.51 18.51
N PRO A 298 13.76 6.62 19.80
CA PRO A 298 12.83 6.85 20.91
C PRO A 298 12.11 8.21 20.85
N ASP A 299 12.66 9.17 20.12
CA ASP A 299 12.09 10.51 19.94
C ASP A 299 11.01 10.56 18.85
N LEU A 300 10.84 9.49 18.06
CA LEU A 300 9.79 9.41 17.05
C LEU A 300 8.44 9.17 17.76
N SER A 301 7.62 10.21 17.86
CA SER A 301 6.30 10.12 18.47
C SER A 301 5.40 9.17 17.68
N LEU A 302 5.07 8.00 18.25
CA LEU A 302 4.00 7.16 17.71
C LEU A 302 2.65 7.83 17.99
N LYS A 303 1.82 8.01 16.96
CA LYS A 303 0.45 8.58 17.05
C LYS A 303 -0.53 7.57 17.68
N TYR A 304 -0.25 7.10 18.90
CA TYR A 304 -1.10 6.14 19.62
C TYR A 304 -1.57 6.68 20.97
N SER A 305 -2.64 6.05 21.50
CA SER A 305 -3.15 6.33 22.84
C SER A 305 -2.09 6.07 23.92
N HIS A 306 -2.22 6.73 25.08
CA HIS A 306 -1.21 6.70 26.15
C HIS A 306 -0.96 5.28 26.70
N GLU A 307 -2.00 4.45 26.81
CA GLU A 307 -1.88 3.06 27.31
C GLU A 307 -1.12 2.14 26.36
N ILE A 308 -1.37 2.28 25.06
CA ILE A 308 -0.69 1.48 24.02
C ILE A 308 0.80 1.84 24.00
N ASN A 309 1.12 3.12 24.08
CA ASN A 309 2.51 3.59 24.17
C ASN A 309 3.26 3.00 25.38
N LEU A 310 2.60 2.83 26.52
CA LEU A 310 3.22 2.19 27.70
C LEU A 310 3.48 0.69 27.48
N LYS A 311 2.55 -0.05 26.88
CA LYS A 311 2.76 -1.47 26.56
C LYS A 311 3.87 -1.66 25.52
N ILE A 312 3.88 -0.85 24.46
CA ILE A 312 4.92 -0.92 23.42
C ILE A 312 6.29 -0.61 24.02
N LYS A 313 6.43 0.41 24.88
CA LYS A 313 7.69 0.72 25.57
C LYS A 313 8.17 -0.43 26.46
N LYS A 314 7.27 -1.08 27.20
CA LYS A 314 7.63 -2.25 28.03
C LYS A 314 8.14 -3.41 27.18
N LEU A 315 7.45 -3.73 26.08
CA LEU A 315 7.88 -4.79 25.16
C LEU A 315 9.21 -4.46 24.48
N ALA A 316 9.39 -3.22 24.06
CA ALA A 316 10.65 -2.74 23.45
C ALA A 316 11.84 -2.84 24.41
N GLN A 317 11.62 -2.75 25.72
CA GLN A 317 12.67 -2.95 26.73
C GLN A 317 12.94 -4.42 27.05
N LEU A 318 11.94 -5.28 26.87
CA LEU A 318 12.02 -6.70 27.22
C LEU A 318 12.69 -7.54 26.13
N ILE A 319 12.46 -7.20 24.86
CA ILE A 319 12.97 -7.94 23.69
C ILE A 319 14.29 -7.33 23.23
N SER A 320 15.31 -8.15 22.97
CA SER A 320 16.58 -7.68 22.40
C SER A 320 16.39 -7.15 20.97
N ALA A 321 17.16 -6.15 20.56
CA ALA A 321 17.07 -5.61 19.20
C ALA A 321 17.38 -6.65 18.11
N GLN A 322 18.24 -7.63 18.40
CA GLN A 322 18.57 -8.73 17.47
C GLN A 322 17.37 -9.69 17.33
N ASP A 323 16.73 -10.02 18.45
CA ASP A 323 15.59 -10.93 18.49
C ASP A 323 14.40 -10.32 17.77
N LEU A 324 14.19 -9.02 17.94
CA LEU A 324 13.13 -8.28 17.28
C LEU A 324 13.28 -8.29 15.76
N GLN A 325 14.51 -8.13 15.25
CA GLN A 325 14.79 -8.25 13.82
C GLN A 325 14.54 -9.67 13.31
N LEU A 326 14.91 -10.69 14.08
CA LEU A 326 14.62 -12.09 13.75
C LEU A 326 13.11 -12.35 13.69
N TYR A 327 12.35 -11.92 14.69
CA TYR A 327 10.88 -12.03 14.69
C TYR A 327 10.27 -11.29 13.50
N TYR A 328 10.74 -10.08 13.20
CA TYR A 328 10.27 -9.31 12.04
C TYR A 328 10.54 -10.04 10.72
N GLN A 329 11.71 -10.65 10.57
CA GLN A 329 12.05 -11.43 9.38
C GLN A 329 11.17 -12.68 9.24
N ILE A 330 10.95 -13.42 10.33
CA ILE A 330 10.08 -14.62 10.33
C ILE A 330 8.63 -14.23 10.03
N ALA A 331 8.13 -13.13 10.61
CA ALA A 331 6.78 -12.61 10.37
C ALA A 331 6.60 -12.20 8.89
N SER A 332 7.55 -11.43 8.36
CA SER A 332 7.53 -10.95 6.97
C SER A 332 7.57 -12.10 5.97
N LYS A 333 8.42 -13.11 6.23
CA LYS A 333 8.48 -14.32 5.41
C LYS A 333 7.19 -15.12 5.51
N GLY A 334 6.67 -15.33 6.73
CA GLY A 334 5.37 -15.97 6.95
C GLY A 334 4.24 -15.29 6.18
N ARG A 335 4.25 -13.95 6.12
CA ARG A 335 3.27 -13.15 5.37
C ARG A 335 3.31 -13.45 3.88
N SER A 336 4.50 -13.53 3.29
CA SER A 336 4.65 -13.89 1.87
C SER A 336 4.30 -15.35 1.57
N GLU A 337 4.50 -16.25 2.54
CA GLU A 337 4.27 -17.69 2.38
C GLU A 337 2.82 -18.11 2.66
N ILE A 338 1.99 -17.24 3.26
CA ILE A 338 0.62 -17.59 3.66
C ILE A 338 -0.23 -18.02 2.46
N SER A 339 -0.03 -17.43 1.28
CA SER A 339 -0.73 -17.81 0.04
C SER A 339 -0.34 -19.19 -0.49
N TRP A 340 0.77 -19.75 -0.02
CA TRP A 340 1.30 -21.06 -0.42
C TRP A 340 0.95 -22.16 0.58
N SER A 341 0.39 -21.80 1.74
CA SER A 341 -0.02 -22.73 2.78
C SER A 341 -1.34 -23.43 2.40
N VAL A 342 -1.52 -24.67 2.89
CA VAL A 342 -2.73 -25.46 2.61
C VAL A 342 -3.98 -24.77 3.19
N THR A 343 -3.83 -24.17 4.37
CA THR A 343 -4.83 -23.32 5.03
C THR A 343 -4.11 -22.13 5.65
N GLN A 344 -4.74 -20.95 5.65
CA GLN A 344 -4.12 -19.72 6.17
C GLN A 344 -3.76 -19.88 7.65
N GLU A 345 -4.58 -20.59 8.40
CA GLU A 345 -4.37 -20.94 9.81
C GLU A 345 -3.07 -21.73 10.00
N GLN A 346 -2.83 -22.76 9.18
CA GLN A 346 -1.59 -23.54 9.23
C GLN A 346 -0.37 -22.68 8.89
N GLY A 347 -0.49 -21.78 7.90
CA GLY A 347 0.58 -20.84 7.55
C GLY A 347 1.00 -19.97 8.74
N PHE A 348 0.02 -19.45 9.47
CA PHE A 348 0.26 -18.64 10.68
C PHE A 348 0.77 -19.46 11.86
N GLU A 349 0.20 -20.63 12.13
CA GLU A 349 0.69 -21.53 13.18
C GLU A 349 2.16 -21.89 12.92
N MET A 350 2.53 -22.18 11.68
CA MET A 350 3.94 -22.43 11.30
C MET A 350 4.82 -21.20 11.49
N CYS A 351 4.32 -19.99 11.21
CA CYS A 351 5.04 -18.75 11.49
C CYS A 351 5.34 -18.60 12.99
N VAL A 352 4.33 -18.79 13.84
CA VAL A 352 4.46 -18.73 15.31
C VAL A 352 5.40 -19.82 15.83
N LEU A 353 5.28 -21.05 15.33
CA LEU A 353 6.17 -22.15 15.70
C LEU A 353 7.62 -21.89 15.31
N ARG A 354 7.87 -21.27 14.15
CA ARG A 354 9.22 -20.84 13.74
C ARG A 354 9.76 -19.77 14.68
N MET A 355 8.97 -18.79 15.09
CA MET A 355 9.40 -17.80 16.07
C MET A 355 9.76 -18.43 17.42
N LEU A 356 8.98 -19.42 17.87
CA LEU A 356 9.29 -20.19 19.09
C LEU A 356 10.56 -21.04 18.95
N ALA A 357 10.77 -21.65 17.79
CA ALA A 357 11.92 -22.53 17.55
C ALA A 357 13.24 -21.76 17.40
N PHE A 358 13.20 -20.60 16.74
CA PHE A 358 14.38 -19.76 16.48
C PHE A 358 14.57 -18.65 17.52
N ARG A 359 13.78 -18.61 18.59
CA ARG A 359 14.03 -17.65 19.68
C ARG A 359 15.41 -17.90 20.31
N PRO A 360 16.08 -16.87 20.80
CA PRO A 360 17.32 -17.07 21.55
C PRO A 360 17.00 -17.84 22.83
N LEU A 361 17.79 -18.87 23.08
CA LEU A 361 17.66 -19.71 24.26
C LEU A 361 18.18 -18.93 25.48
N SER A 362 17.44 -18.98 26.58
CA SER A 362 18.00 -18.59 27.88
C SER A 362 19.16 -19.54 28.23
N ILE A 363 20.10 -19.09 29.07
CA ILE A 363 21.33 -19.83 29.45
C ILE A 363 21.08 -21.28 29.95
N HIS A 364 19.84 -21.61 30.34
CA HIS A 364 19.44 -22.92 30.86
C HIS A 364 18.42 -23.68 30.00
N GLU A 365 18.07 -23.18 28.80
CA GLU A 365 17.11 -23.85 27.92
C GLU A 365 17.82 -24.70 26.87
N ARG A 366 17.44 -25.99 26.80
CA ARG A 366 17.86 -26.88 25.71
C ARG A 366 16.82 -26.79 24.58
N PRO A 367 17.24 -26.83 23.31
CA PRO A 367 16.30 -26.93 22.19
C PRO A 367 15.47 -28.20 22.34
N VAL A 368 14.22 -28.16 21.84
CA VAL A 368 13.31 -29.31 21.85
C VAL A 368 13.93 -30.44 21.03
N VAL A 369 14.62 -31.37 21.70
CA VAL A 369 15.01 -32.67 21.16
C VAL A 369 14.00 -33.65 21.71
N ILE A 370 13.18 -34.23 20.83
CA ILE A 370 12.36 -35.37 21.20
C ILE A 370 13.33 -36.55 21.32
N GLU A 371 13.80 -36.82 22.53
CA GLU A 371 14.55 -38.05 22.81
C GLU A 371 13.56 -39.21 22.65
N ASN A 372 13.76 -40.00 21.59
CA ASN A 372 13.13 -41.32 21.50
C ASN A 372 13.83 -42.20 22.53
N ASP A 373 13.13 -42.57 23.60
CA ASP A 373 13.54 -43.65 24.51
C ASP A 373 13.53 -44.98 23.74
N ASP A 374 14.61 -45.28 23.01
CA ASP A 374 14.87 -46.64 22.51
C ASP A 374 15.54 -47.43 23.64
N THR A 375 14.74 -48.24 24.32
CA THR A 375 15.17 -49.25 25.28
C THR A 375 16.06 -50.30 24.61
N ASP A 376 17.33 -50.30 25.02
CA ASP A 376 18.16 -51.46 25.36
C ASP A 376 17.90 -52.78 24.58
N LEU A 377 18.58 -52.96 23.44
CA LEU A 377 18.84 -54.26 22.86
C LEU A 377 20.32 -54.37 22.46
N THR A 378 21.10 -54.95 23.36
CA THR A 378 22.48 -55.39 23.15
C THR A 378 22.60 -56.30 21.91
N PRO A 379 23.67 -56.19 21.10
CA PRO A 379 23.85 -56.99 19.90
C PRO A 379 24.39 -58.39 20.24
N LYS A 380 23.62 -59.44 19.89
CA LYS A 380 24.17 -60.81 19.80
C LYS A 380 24.66 -61.06 18.38
N ASN A 381 25.94 -61.38 18.30
CA ASN A 381 26.64 -61.85 17.11
C ASN A 381 25.93 -63.01 16.40
N SER A 382 25.83 -62.90 15.08
CA SER A 382 25.94 -64.06 14.18
C SER A 382 26.47 -63.59 12.82
N THR A 383 27.76 -63.80 12.64
CA THR A 383 28.47 -63.84 11.36
C THR A 383 27.90 -64.93 10.45
N VAL A 384 27.45 -64.60 9.25
CA VAL A 384 27.46 -65.52 8.10
C VAL A 384 27.86 -64.74 6.84
N HIS A 385 28.82 -65.33 6.15
CA HIS A 385 29.50 -64.89 4.94
C HIS A 385 28.57 -64.61 3.75
N ILE A 386 28.92 -63.59 2.96
CA ILE A 386 28.37 -63.34 1.63
C ILE A 386 29.40 -63.86 0.61
N ASP A 387 29.12 -64.99 -0.01
CA ASP A 387 29.81 -65.43 -1.22
C ASP A 387 29.00 -65.02 -2.46
N ARG A 388 29.72 -64.40 -3.39
CA ARG A 388 29.27 -64.04 -4.75
C ARG A 388 29.19 -65.32 -5.60
N GLU A 389 28.17 -65.44 -6.45
CA GLU A 389 28.36 -65.62 -7.90
C GLU A 389 27.07 -65.79 -8.73
N THR A 390 27.11 -65.15 -9.90
CA THR A 390 26.52 -65.53 -11.20
C THR A 390 25.03 -65.34 -11.52
N LYS A 391 24.83 -65.10 -12.82
CA LYS A 391 23.71 -64.49 -13.55
C LYS A 391 22.98 -65.62 -14.36
N PRO A 392 21.96 -65.32 -15.20
CA PRO A 392 20.58 -65.82 -15.07
C PRO A 392 20.17 -66.89 -16.09
N SER A 393 19.05 -67.60 -15.85
CA SER A 393 18.24 -68.19 -16.92
C SER A 393 16.83 -68.62 -16.46
N ASN A 394 15.84 -68.08 -17.18
CA ASN A 394 14.68 -68.73 -17.81
C ASN A 394 13.76 -69.75 -17.11
N ASN A 395 12.47 -69.48 -17.36
CA ASN A 395 11.34 -70.38 -17.64
C ASN A 395 10.34 -70.69 -16.52
N GLU A 396 9.17 -70.05 -16.71
CA GLU A 396 7.83 -70.65 -16.82
C GLU A 396 7.45 -71.78 -15.87
N THR A 397 6.38 -71.55 -15.09
CA THR A 397 5.29 -72.53 -15.04
C THR A 397 3.97 -71.87 -14.63
N THR A 398 3.00 -72.10 -15.51
CA THR A 398 1.54 -71.93 -15.45
C THR A 398 0.89 -72.62 -14.25
N PHE A 399 -0.24 -72.10 -13.75
CA PHE A 399 -1.54 -72.80 -13.67
C PHE A 399 -2.69 -71.84 -13.29
N LEU A 400 -3.80 -71.97 -14.03
CA LEU A 400 -5.05 -71.21 -13.98
C LEU A 400 -6.00 -71.69 -12.86
N ASP A 401 -6.94 -70.84 -12.41
CA ASP A 401 -8.40 -70.95 -12.69
C ASP A 401 -9.22 -69.98 -11.80
N THR A 402 -9.88 -68.94 -12.35
CA THR A 402 -11.34 -68.80 -12.69
C THR A 402 -12.22 -68.38 -11.47
N ILE A 403 -13.23 -67.49 -11.45
CA ILE A 403 -14.25 -66.92 -12.37
C ILE A 403 -14.75 -65.58 -11.75
N ALA A 404 -15.04 -64.55 -12.56
CA ALA A 404 -16.34 -63.83 -12.65
C ALA A 404 -16.20 -62.39 -13.21
N SER A 405 -17.08 -62.09 -14.16
CA SER A 405 -17.12 -60.98 -15.13
C SER A 405 -18.27 -60.00 -14.84
N GLU A 406 -18.14 -58.75 -15.34
CA GLU A 406 -19.17 -57.76 -15.81
C GLU A 406 -18.55 -56.35 -15.65
N GLU A 407 -18.53 -55.37 -16.56
CA GLU A 407 -19.13 -55.06 -17.88
C GLU A 407 -18.21 -54.02 -18.60
N ILE A 408 -18.36 -53.86 -19.93
CA ILE A 408 -17.62 -52.94 -20.82
C ILE A 408 -18.62 -51.97 -21.48
N GLU A 409 -18.26 -50.67 -21.60
CA GLU A 409 -18.62 -49.74 -22.69
C GLU A 409 -17.40 -48.82 -22.92
N SER A 410 -16.57 -48.99 -23.98
CA SER A 410 -16.59 -48.39 -25.34
C SER A 410 -16.61 -46.84 -25.38
N VAL A 411 -15.89 -46.08 -26.21
CA VAL A 411 -14.73 -46.15 -27.15
C VAL A 411 -14.52 -44.67 -27.58
N GLU A 412 -13.30 -44.16 -27.75
CA GLU A 412 -12.87 -43.38 -28.94
C GLU A 412 -11.37 -42.99 -28.90
N GLU A 413 -10.74 -43.06 -30.09
CA GLU A 413 -9.31 -42.97 -30.39
C GLU A 413 -8.94 -41.63 -31.10
N ILE A 414 -7.77 -41.06 -30.72
CA ILE A 414 -6.68 -40.47 -31.58
C ILE A 414 -6.98 -39.08 -32.26
N PRO A 415 -6.02 -38.09 -32.40
CA PRO A 415 -4.58 -38.26 -32.74
C PRO A 415 -3.49 -37.39 -32.07
N GLU A 416 -2.27 -37.90 -32.31
CA GLU A 416 -0.87 -37.43 -32.29
C GLU A 416 -0.51 -35.92 -32.28
N GLN A 417 0.36 -35.56 -31.30
CA GLN A 417 1.69 -34.87 -31.33
C GLN A 417 1.89 -33.51 -32.08
N PRO A 418 2.84 -32.60 -31.66
CA PRO A 418 4.15 -32.93 -31.06
C PRO A 418 4.73 -32.02 -29.94
N ASN A 419 5.58 -32.67 -29.14
CA ASN A 419 6.89 -32.29 -28.56
C ASN A 419 7.24 -30.81 -28.25
N LEU A 420 7.63 -30.53 -27.00
CA LEU A 420 8.74 -29.63 -26.62
C LEU A 420 9.17 -29.89 -25.16
N GLU A 421 10.49 -29.93 -24.98
CA GLU A 421 11.26 -30.43 -23.85
C GLU A 421 11.27 -29.47 -22.64
N GLU A 422 11.10 -29.97 -21.41
CA GLU A 422 11.51 -29.28 -20.18
C GLU A 422 12.39 -30.20 -19.32
N ASN A 423 13.68 -29.89 -19.29
CA ASN A 423 14.67 -30.52 -18.42
C ASN A 423 14.48 -30.09 -16.95
N LYS A 424 14.06 -31.01 -16.09
CA LYS A 424 14.17 -30.89 -14.62
C LYS A 424 15.55 -31.37 -14.17
N ALA A 425 16.41 -30.45 -13.75
CA ALA A 425 17.62 -30.78 -13.03
C ALA A 425 17.30 -31.04 -11.54
N ILE A 426 17.53 -32.28 -11.12
CA ILE A 426 17.55 -32.72 -9.71
C ILE A 426 18.98 -32.52 -9.21
N ILE A 427 19.19 -31.70 -8.19
CA ILE A 427 20.47 -31.60 -7.49
C ILE A 427 20.29 -32.16 -6.07
N ASN A 428 20.89 -33.33 -5.85
CA ASN A 428 21.14 -33.90 -4.53
C ASN A 428 22.39 -33.24 -3.93
N PHE A 429 22.29 -32.73 -2.70
CA PHE A 429 23.44 -32.35 -1.89
C PHE A 429 23.60 -33.34 -0.74
N ASN A 430 24.77 -33.95 -0.64
CA ASN A 430 25.26 -34.51 0.61
C ASN A 430 26.69 -34.02 0.85
N VAL A 431 26.94 -33.59 2.08
CA VAL A 431 28.07 -32.76 2.53
C VAL A 431 29.25 -33.63 2.93
N SER A 432 30.48 -33.19 2.63
CA SER A 432 31.69 -33.50 3.41
C SER A 432 32.71 -32.36 3.31
N ALA A 433 33.31 -32.06 4.46
CA ALA A 433 34.18 -30.93 4.74
C ALA A 433 35.58 -31.01 4.08
N GLU A 434 36.13 -29.85 3.70
CA GLU A 434 37.42 -29.28 4.16
C GLU A 434 37.95 -28.21 3.18
N HIS A 435 38.66 -27.24 3.75
CA HIS A 435 39.29 -26.04 3.18
C HIS A 435 39.76 -26.09 1.71
N SER A 436 39.41 -25.07 0.90
CA SER A 436 40.36 -24.17 0.21
C SER A 436 39.67 -23.23 -0.79
N LEU A 437 40.27 -22.06 -0.96
CA LEU A 437 39.88 -20.94 -1.82
C LEU A 437 39.73 -21.35 -3.30
N ILE A 438 38.65 -20.91 -3.96
CA ILE A 438 38.49 -21.03 -5.42
C ILE A 438 38.07 -19.67 -5.99
N ALA A 439 38.97 -19.08 -6.76
CA ALA A 439 38.69 -18.06 -7.76
C ALA A 439 37.90 -18.69 -8.92
N VAL A 440 36.93 -17.97 -9.48
CA VAL A 440 36.25 -18.39 -10.71
C VAL A 440 36.28 -17.26 -11.73
N ASP A 441 37.02 -17.57 -12.78
CA ASP A 441 37.13 -16.88 -14.06
C ASP A 441 35.79 -16.76 -14.79
N VAL A 442 35.62 -15.64 -15.48
CA VAL A 442 34.57 -15.42 -16.49
C VAL A 442 35.05 -16.01 -17.82
N PRO A 443 34.33 -16.96 -18.45
CA PRO A 443 34.68 -17.44 -19.77
C PRO A 443 34.02 -16.61 -20.86
N SER A 444 34.87 -16.06 -21.72
CA SER A 444 34.58 -15.56 -23.06
C SER A 444 34.40 -16.69 -24.07
N SER A 445 33.43 -16.56 -24.99
CA SER A 445 33.51 -17.17 -26.33
C SER A 445 32.70 -16.40 -27.38
N HIS A 446 33.45 -15.91 -28.38
CA HIS A 446 33.15 -15.54 -29.76
C HIS A 446 31.97 -16.29 -30.42
N GLN A 447 31.17 -15.80 -31.37
CA GLN A 447 31.36 -15.06 -32.66
C GLN A 447 29.89 -14.79 -33.18
N GLN A 448 29.49 -13.82 -34.01
CA GLN A 448 29.95 -13.49 -35.38
C GLN A 448 29.07 -12.33 -35.97
N LEU A 449 29.70 -11.44 -36.77
CA LEU A 449 29.16 -10.62 -37.90
C LEU A 449 28.16 -9.48 -37.57
N ASP A 450 28.26 -8.23 -38.06
CA ASP A 450 28.79 -7.71 -39.32
C ASP A 450 29.33 -6.26 -39.21
N HIS A 451 30.28 -5.94 -40.09
CA HIS A 451 30.87 -4.62 -40.29
C HIS A 451 29.98 -3.68 -41.11
N VAL A 452 29.81 -2.44 -40.65
CA VAL A 452 29.79 -1.26 -41.53
C VAL A 452 30.61 -0.15 -40.86
N LYS A 453 31.70 0.25 -41.52
CA LYS A 453 32.54 1.42 -41.18
C LYS A 453 31.79 2.71 -41.50
N LEU A 454 32.00 3.77 -40.73
CA LEU A 454 32.13 5.13 -41.26
C LEU A 454 32.92 6.00 -40.26
N ASP A 455 33.73 6.88 -40.85
CA ASP A 455 34.91 7.54 -40.32
C ASP A 455 34.65 8.66 -39.31
N ASN A 456 35.69 8.88 -38.50
CA ASN A 456 35.94 10.10 -37.73
C ASN A 456 36.03 11.33 -38.63
N THR A 457 35.52 12.47 -38.16
CA THR A 457 36.27 13.73 -38.03
C THR A 457 35.45 14.75 -37.24
N ASP A 458 35.98 15.07 -36.06
CA ASP A 458 36.21 16.39 -35.47
C ASP A 458 35.07 17.37 -35.12
N ASP A 459 35.19 17.77 -33.85
CA ASP A 459 35.08 19.11 -33.25
C ASP A 459 33.84 19.53 -32.45
N ASP A 460 34.13 19.77 -31.17
CA ASP A 460 33.58 20.80 -30.27
C ASP A 460 32.15 20.54 -29.71
N ILE A 461 31.83 20.60 -28.41
CA ILE A 461 32.26 21.50 -27.30
C ILE A 461 32.00 20.84 -25.93
N PHE A 462 32.83 21.19 -24.92
CA PHE A 462 32.69 21.16 -23.44
C PHE A 462 33.63 20.23 -22.65
N PRO A 463 34.75 20.77 -22.10
CA PRO A 463 35.41 20.21 -20.93
C PRO A 463 34.94 20.95 -19.65
N PHE A 464 34.78 20.22 -18.56
CA PHE A 464 35.56 20.41 -17.33
C PHE A 464 35.12 19.37 -16.29
N SER A 465 35.94 18.34 -16.16
CA SER A 465 36.01 17.49 -14.99
C SER A 465 37.04 18.07 -14.02
N LEU A 466 36.73 17.88 -12.74
CA LEU A 466 37.57 18.05 -11.56
C LEU A 466 38.86 17.25 -11.67
N ASP A 467 39.97 17.81 -11.16
CA ASP A 467 41.01 17.09 -10.42
C ASP A 467 41.93 18.11 -9.71
N GLY A 468 42.37 17.76 -8.50
CA GLY A 468 43.42 18.51 -7.79
C GLY A 468 43.34 18.39 -6.27
N ASP A 469 44.05 17.40 -5.74
CA ASP A 469 44.36 17.14 -4.34
C ASP A 469 44.84 18.37 -3.53
N ASP A 470 44.46 18.43 -2.25
CA ASP A 470 45.42 18.50 -1.15
C ASP A 470 44.72 18.29 0.22
N ILE A 471 45.09 17.18 0.86
CA ILE A 471 44.70 16.78 2.21
C ILE A 471 45.80 17.26 3.16
N GLN A 472 45.46 18.10 4.15
CA GLN A 472 46.21 18.21 5.40
C GLN A 472 45.32 17.85 6.59
N PHE A 473 45.65 16.71 7.19
CA PHE A 473 45.27 16.28 8.53
C PHE A 473 45.88 17.22 9.58
N ILE A 474 45.13 17.52 10.64
CA ILE A 474 45.48 17.31 12.06
C ILE A 474 44.21 17.53 12.89
N GLY A 475 43.94 16.58 13.79
CA GLY A 475 42.89 16.69 14.80
C GLY A 475 43.45 16.84 16.22
N SER A 476 42.51 17.10 17.13
CA SER A 476 42.48 16.85 18.58
C SER A 476 42.84 17.98 19.57
N HIS A 477 41.78 18.37 20.31
CA HIS A 477 41.66 18.69 21.75
C HIS A 477 42.86 19.18 22.57
N THR A 478 42.66 20.27 23.32
CA THR A 478 42.76 20.32 24.80
C THR A 478 42.32 21.68 25.38
N ALA A 479 42.15 21.71 26.70
CA ALA A 479 41.32 22.60 27.51
C ALA A 479 41.99 23.91 28.01
N LEU A 480 41.16 24.70 28.73
CA LEU A 480 41.45 25.60 29.87
C LEU A 480 41.74 27.10 29.62
N SER A 481 40.81 27.89 30.20
CA SER A 481 40.96 29.06 31.10
C SER A 481 41.44 30.44 30.59
N GLU A 482 40.94 31.44 31.32
CA GLU A 482 41.30 32.88 31.41
C GLU A 482 40.46 33.80 30.49
N SER A 483 39.46 34.55 30.97
CA SER A 483 39.39 35.68 31.94
C SER A 483 39.82 37.02 31.36
N GLU A 484 38.87 37.96 31.29
CA GLU A 484 38.94 39.44 31.48
C GLU A 484 37.63 40.03 30.87
N SER A 485 36.60 40.45 31.64
CA SER A 485 36.44 41.75 32.36
C SER A 485 36.92 42.95 31.54
N GLU A 486 36.08 43.93 31.19
CA GLU A 486 35.56 45.01 32.06
C GLU A 486 34.39 45.70 31.31
N SER A 487 33.26 45.96 31.99
CA SER A 487 32.82 47.26 32.59
C SER A 487 32.29 48.21 31.50
N GLU A 488 31.18 48.94 31.60
CA GLU A 488 30.53 49.81 32.59
C GLU A 488 29.18 50.22 31.91
N SER A 489 28.09 50.73 32.48
CA SER A 489 27.76 51.36 33.76
C SER A 489 26.23 51.64 33.77
N GLU A 490 25.63 51.61 34.97
CA GLU A 490 24.65 52.57 35.54
C GLU A 490 23.35 52.92 34.77
N SER A 491 22.17 53.16 35.34
CA SER A 491 21.64 53.43 36.70
C SER A 491 20.09 53.38 36.55
N GLU A 492 19.32 52.68 37.39
CA GLU A 492 18.75 53.07 38.69
C GLU A 492 17.54 54.03 38.70
N SER A 493 16.63 53.72 39.65
CA SER A 493 15.51 54.49 40.25
C SER A 493 14.18 54.51 39.49
N GLU A 494 13.15 53.79 39.94
CA GLU A 494 12.28 53.99 41.13
C GLU A 494 11.23 55.10 40.94
N SER A 495 9.95 54.74 41.06
CA SER A 495 9.14 55.04 42.25
C SER A 495 7.64 54.81 42.03
N GLU A 496 7.02 54.44 43.14
CA GLU A 496 5.66 53.97 43.37
C GLU A 496 4.59 55.09 43.43
N SER A 497 3.31 54.67 43.41
CA SER A 497 2.15 55.08 44.24
C SER A 497 0.86 54.94 43.40
N GLU A 498 -0.05 54.00 43.68
CA GLU A 498 -1.01 53.83 44.79
C GLU A 498 -2.43 54.37 44.49
N SER A 499 -3.43 53.60 44.96
CA SER A 499 -4.86 53.92 45.20
C SER A 499 -5.79 54.04 43.98
N GLU A 500 -7.06 53.61 43.98
CA GLU A 500 -7.94 52.95 44.95
C GLU A 500 -9.22 52.44 44.23
N SER A 501 -9.82 51.39 44.79
CA SER A 501 -11.25 50.99 44.83
C SER A 501 -12.29 51.49 43.81
N GLU A 502 -13.12 50.58 43.29
CA GLU A 502 -14.54 50.50 43.71
C GLU A 502 -15.20 49.18 43.25
N SER A 503 -15.86 48.55 44.22
CA SER A 503 -16.85 47.47 44.09
C SER A 503 -18.21 48.04 43.68
N GLU A 504 -19.00 47.30 42.89
CA GLU A 504 -20.40 47.02 43.27
C GLU A 504 -21.03 45.94 42.37
N SER A 505 -21.75 45.06 43.05
CA SER A 505 -22.63 44.01 42.56
C SER A 505 -24.04 44.54 42.33
N GLU A 506 -24.70 44.11 41.25
CA GLU A 506 -26.12 43.69 41.22
C GLU A 506 -26.39 42.76 40.04
#